data_AF-F8NXL7-F1
#
_entry.id   AF-F8NXL7-F1
#
_cell.length_a   1.000
_cell.length_b   1.000
_cell.length_c   1.000
_cell.angle_alpha   90.00
_cell.angle_beta   90.00
_cell.angle_gamma   90.00
#
_symmetry.space_group_name_H-M   'P 1'
#
loop_
_entity.id
_entity.type
_entity.pdbx_description
1 polymer ?
#
loop_
_entity_poly.entity_id
_entity_poly.type
_entity_poly.pdbx_seq_one_letter_code
_entity_poly.pdbx_strand_id
1 'polypeptide(L)'
;MADKDCVEHLLGLAPKPTPTLLPRTTQTAAQAGTTPAIPATTTGLNQTDQEALNAWLKKEFCARNILGQTIPDSTLRKVLHKDTVAEMWQLIVQENENKTKLVQAELRDWLAALQCPEKGNMRTHIDKLRDMWEQLSAAGVHFSDKEKLSRVSVEE
;
A
#
# COMPACT_ATOMS: atom_id res chain seq x y z
N MET A 1 9.52 18.72 16.69
CA MET A 1 10.77 18.16 16.13
C MET A 1 10.89 16.76 16.69
N ALA A 2 10.68 15.72 15.87
CA ALA A 2 10.86 14.35 16.33
C ALA A 2 12.35 14.10 16.57
N ASP A 3 12.67 13.45 17.69
CA ASP A 3 14.02 13.10 18.08
C ASP A 3 14.67 12.20 17.01
N LYS A 4 15.95 12.48 16.69
CA LYS A 4 16.64 11.84 15.58
C LYS A 4 16.83 10.34 15.81
N ASP A 5 16.98 9.91 17.06
CA ASP A 5 17.10 8.49 17.43
C ASP A 5 15.78 7.75 17.23
N CYS A 6 14.65 8.42 17.47
CA CYS A 6 13.31 7.86 17.19
C CYS A 6 13.10 7.62 15.70
N VAL A 7 13.56 8.54 14.84
CA VAL A 7 13.46 8.40 13.38
C VAL A 7 14.35 7.28 12.86
N GLU A 8 15.56 7.10 13.42
CA GLU A 8 16.46 6.01 13.03
C GLU A 8 15.94 4.63 13.45
N HIS A 9 15.27 4.53 14.61
CA HIS A 9 14.57 3.30 15.01
C HIS A 9 13.35 3.02 14.13
N LEU A 10 12.56 4.05 13.79
CA LEU A 10 11.40 3.95 12.89
C LEU A 10 11.76 3.64 11.43
N LEU A 11 13.00 3.86 11.02
CA LEU A 11 13.49 3.54 9.67
C LEU A 11 14.36 2.27 9.63
N GLY A 12 14.55 1.57 10.77
CA GLY A 12 15.39 0.38 10.85
C GLY A 12 16.88 0.64 10.56
N LEU A 13 17.32 1.89 10.74
CA LEU A 13 18.73 2.31 10.63
C LEU A 13 19.49 2.09 11.93
N ALA A 14 18.78 1.91 13.04
CA ALA A 14 19.37 1.61 14.34
C ALA A 14 20.23 0.32 14.28
N PRO A 15 21.50 0.36 14.73
CA PRO A 15 22.33 -0.83 14.88
C PRO A 15 21.62 -1.83 15.81
N LYS A 16 21.55 -3.10 15.39
CA LYS A 16 21.02 -4.19 16.23
C LYS A 16 21.78 -4.17 17.56
N PRO A 17 21.11 -4.12 18.73
CA PRO A 17 21.80 -4.07 20.00
C PRO A 17 22.69 -5.32 20.13
N THR A 18 23.99 -5.09 20.24
CA THR A 18 24.98 -6.13 20.52
C THR A 18 24.55 -6.84 21.80
N PRO A 19 24.42 -8.17 21.82
CA PRO A 19 24.15 -8.89 23.05
C PRO A 19 25.29 -8.57 24.02
N THR A 20 25.01 -7.77 25.04
CA THR A 20 25.94 -7.56 26.15
C THR A 20 26.08 -8.89 26.85
N LEU A 21 27.14 -9.62 26.51
CA LEU A 21 27.57 -10.80 27.25
C LEU A 21 27.91 -10.32 28.67
N LEU A 22 27.03 -10.62 29.63
CA LEU A 22 27.30 -10.43 31.04
C LEU A 22 28.54 -11.28 31.43
N PRO A 23 29.50 -10.75 32.21
CA PRO A 23 30.66 -11.52 32.63
C PRO A 23 30.23 -12.67 33.55
N ARG A 24 30.39 -13.89 33.06
CA ARG A 24 30.19 -15.14 33.82
C ARG A 24 31.37 -15.33 34.76
N THR A 25 31.08 -15.37 36.05
CA THR A 25 32.01 -15.72 37.14
C THR A 25 32.66 -17.07 36.90
N THR A 26 33.95 -17.14 37.24
CA THR A 26 34.88 -18.26 37.07
C THR A 26 34.47 -19.51 37.85
N GLN A 27 34.57 -20.67 37.21
CA GLN A 27 34.90 -21.93 37.88
C GLN A 27 35.58 -22.92 36.91
N THR A 28 36.72 -23.44 37.36
CA THR A 28 37.68 -24.31 36.66
C THR A 28 37.43 -25.79 36.97
N ALA A 29 37.45 -26.67 35.97
CA ALA A 29 38.05 -28.03 36.02
C ALA A 29 38.07 -28.74 34.63
N ALA A 30 39.27 -29.14 34.19
CA ALA A 30 39.76 -30.29 33.38
C ALA A 30 38.80 -31.08 32.42
N GLN A 31 39.18 -31.67 31.27
CA GLN A 31 40.41 -31.82 30.46
C GLN A 31 40.06 -32.50 29.09
N ALA A 32 40.83 -32.16 28.04
CA ALA A 32 41.31 -32.95 26.87
C ALA A 32 40.38 -33.78 25.94
N GLY A 33 40.50 -33.55 24.61
CA GLY A 33 40.07 -34.49 23.55
C GLY A 33 40.10 -33.95 22.11
N THR A 34 41.26 -34.08 21.46
CA THR A 34 41.62 -34.21 20.02
C THR A 34 40.63 -33.85 18.87
N THR A 35 41.09 -32.97 17.96
CA THR A 35 40.57 -32.69 16.60
C THR A 35 40.74 -33.90 15.65
N PRO A 36 39.96 -34.00 14.56
CA PRO A 36 40.53 -33.57 13.27
C PRO A 36 39.56 -32.79 12.36
N ALA A 37 40.19 -32.01 11.50
CA ALA A 37 39.64 -31.03 10.58
C ALA A 37 38.61 -31.58 9.59
N ILE A 38 37.56 -30.78 9.34
CA ILE A 38 36.76 -30.83 8.11
C ILE A 38 37.16 -29.59 7.31
N PRO A 39 37.59 -29.72 6.03
CA PRO A 39 38.04 -28.60 5.23
C PRO A 39 36.91 -27.62 4.98
N ALA A 40 37.18 -26.34 5.28
CA ALA A 40 36.36 -25.22 4.90
C ALA A 40 36.16 -25.21 3.38
N THR A 41 34.93 -25.32 2.92
CA THR A 41 34.58 -24.93 1.55
C THR A 41 33.21 -24.29 1.59
N THR A 42 33.15 -23.08 1.01
CA THR A 42 31.97 -22.21 0.81
C THR A 42 31.74 -21.12 1.87
N THR A 43 32.75 -20.27 2.10
CA THR A 43 32.57 -18.95 2.73
C THR A 43 32.90 -17.89 1.69
N GLY A 44 31.94 -17.54 0.84
CA GLY A 44 32.12 -16.52 -0.20
C GLY A 44 30.83 -16.00 -0.82
N LEU A 45 29.75 -16.81 -0.81
CA LEU A 45 28.42 -16.39 -1.28
C LEU A 45 27.57 -15.70 -0.20
N ASN A 46 27.89 -15.87 1.09
CA ASN A 46 26.95 -15.52 2.16
C ASN A 46 26.92 -14.04 2.56
N GLN A 47 27.99 -13.27 2.32
CA GLN A 47 28.08 -11.89 2.83
C GLN A 47 27.27 -10.91 1.98
N THR A 48 27.38 -11.01 0.66
CA THR A 48 26.61 -10.21 -0.30
C THR A 48 25.11 -10.50 -0.20
N ASP A 49 24.72 -11.77 -0.06
CA ASP A 49 23.33 -12.16 0.11
C ASP A 49 22.74 -11.65 1.43
N GLN A 50 23.54 -11.66 2.51
CA GLN A 50 23.14 -11.12 3.80
C GLN A 50 22.97 -9.60 3.78
N GLU A 51 23.85 -8.87 3.09
CA GLU A 51 23.73 -7.43 2.89
C GLU A 51 22.50 -7.08 2.06
N ALA A 52 22.23 -7.84 0.99
CA ALA A 52 21.03 -7.69 0.17
C ALA A 52 19.75 -7.94 0.97
N LEU A 53 19.72 -8.98 1.81
CA LEU A 53 18.59 -9.29 2.68
C LEU A 53 18.34 -8.19 3.72
N ASN A 54 19.41 -7.68 4.34
CA ASN A 54 19.31 -6.58 5.30
C ASN A 54 18.81 -5.29 4.64
N ALA A 55 19.28 -4.99 3.43
CA ALA A 55 18.81 -3.83 2.66
C ALA A 55 17.33 -3.98 2.27
N TRP A 56 16.90 -5.19 1.90
CA TRP A 56 15.49 -5.48 1.61
C TRP A 56 14.62 -5.32 2.86
N LEU A 57 14.99 -5.90 3.99
CA LEU A 57 14.25 -5.79 5.26
C LEU A 57 14.08 -4.34 5.73
N LYS A 58 15.10 -3.51 5.53
CA LYS A 58 15.02 -2.06 5.84
C LYS A 58 13.97 -1.36 4.98
N LYS A 59 13.98 -1.62 3.66
CA LYS A 59 12.99 -1.05 2.73
C LYS A 59 11.59 -1.54 3.05
N GLU A 60 11.45 -2.83 3.35
CA GLU A 60 10.20 -3.46 3.73
C GLU A 60 9.61 -2.80 4.99
N PHE A 61 10.41 -2.64 6.05
CA PHE A 61 9.99 -2.00 7.29
C PHE A 61 9.60 -0.52 7.08
N CYS A 62 10.42 0.24 6.36
CA CYS A 62 10.13 1.63 6.02
C CYS A 62 8.81 1.76 5.26
N ALA A 63 8.60 0.90 4.25
CA ALA A 63 7.37 0.92 3.47
C ALA A 63 6.15 0.50 4.30
N ARG A 64 6.26 -0.47 5.23
CA ARG A 64 5.19 -0.81 6.19
C ARG A 64 4.81 0.37 7.07
N ASN A 65 5.80 1.08 7.60
CA ASN A 65 5.57 2.24 8.47
C ASN A 65 4.87 3.37 7.70
N ILE A 66 5.37 3.72 6.52
CA ILE A 66 4.73 4.73 5.65
C ILE A 66 3.29 4.32 5.34
N LEU A 67 3.08 3.05 4.96
CA LEU A 67 1.75 2.55 4.64
C LEU A 67 0.81 2.69 5.85
N GLY A 68 1.25 2.28 7.04
CA GLY A 68 0.49 2.40 8.28
C GLY A 68 0.14 3.82 8.69
N GLN A 69 0.96 4.82 8.31
CA GLN A 69 0.68 6.24 8.59
C GLN A 69 -0.22 6.89 7.53
N THR A 70 -0.23 6.36 6.30
CA THR A 70 -0.88 7.01 5.16
C THR A 70 -2.31 6.52 4.95
N ILE A 71 -2.60 5.26 5.29
CA ILE A 71 -3.92 4.67 5.01
C ILE A 71 -4.83 4.72 6.25
N PRO A 72 -6.16 4.83 6.05
CA PRO A 72 -7.11 4.77 7.16
C PRO A 72 -7.07 3.43 7.90
N ASP A 73 -7.33 3.44 9.22
CA ASP A 73 -7.33 2.26 10.09
C ASP A 73 -8.24 1.12 9.57
N SER A 74 -9.35 1.46 8.92
CA SER A 74 -10.27 0.49 8.35
C SER A 74 -9.64 -0.31 7.21
N THR A 75 -8.85 0.33 6.36
CA THR A 75 -8.06 -0.32 5.30
C THR A 75 -6.85 -1.04 5.90
N LEU A 76 -6.19 -0.42 6.89
CA LEU A 76 -5.03 -0.99 7.56
C LEU A 76 -5.34 -2.36 8.19
N ARG A 77 -6.46 -2.48 8.91
CA ARG A 77 -6.92 -3.75 9.50
C ARG A 77 -7.11 -4.86 8.46
N LYS A 78 -7.50 -4.51 7.23
CA LYS A 78 -7.69 -5.49 6.15
C LYS A 78 -6.38 -5.97 5.56
N VAL A 79 -5.33 -5.15 5.54
CA VAL A 79 -4.06 -5.50 4.88
C VAL A 79 -3.03 -6.07 5.86
N LEU A 80 -3.19 -5.86 7.16
CA LEU A 80 -2.21 -6.22 8.19
C LEU A 80 -1.82 -7.70 8.22
N HIS A 81 -2.70 -8.58 7.77
CA HIS A 81 -2.50 -10.03 7.74
C HIS A 81 -1.57 -10.51 6.62
N LYS A 82 -0.98 -9.61 5.81
CA LYS A 82 -0.09 -9.96 4.71
C LYS A 82 1.39 -9.96 5.11
N ASP A 83 2.14 -10.88 4.51
CA ASP A 83 3.55 -11.15 4.85
C ASP A 83 4.49 -10.16 4.18
N THR A 84 4.08 -9.52 3.09
CA THR A 84 4.86 -8.47 2.41
C THR A 84 4.08 -7.18 2.16
N VAL A 85 4.78 -6.04 2.10
CA VAL A 85 4.21 -4.75 1.70
C VAL A 85 3.71 -4.80 0.27
N ALA A 86 4.38 -5.58 -0.59
CA ALA A 86 3.93 -5.79 -1.96
C ALA A 86 2.51 -6.36 -1.98
N GLU A 87 2.23 -7.40 -1.20
CA GLU A 87 0.89 -7.98 -1.08
C GLU A 87 -0.11 -7.01 -0.43
N MET A 88 0.31 -6.26 0.59
CA MET A 88 -0.53 -5.21 1.19
C MET A 88 -0.94 -4.18 0.14
N TRP A 89 0.02 -3.68 -0.65
CA TRP A 89 -0.20 -2.69 -1.68
C TRP A 89 -1.12 -3.20 -2.79
N GLN A 90 -0.90 -4.44 -3.25
CA GLN A 90 -1.78 -5.06 -4.25
C GLN A 90 -3.23 -5.15 -3.77
N LEU A 91 -3.45 -5.52 -2.51
CA LEU A 91 -4.80 -5.60 -1.94
C LEU A 91 -5.46 -4.22 -1.83
N ILE A 92 -4.69 -3.19 -1.48
CA ILE A 92 -5.17 -1.79 -1.44
C ILE A 92 -5.57 -1.32 -2.82
N VAL A 93 -4.74 -1.57 -3.84
CA VAL A 93 -5.04 -1.23 -5.22
C VAL A 93 -6.32 -1.93 -5.67
N GLN A 94 -6.41 -3.24 -5.44
CA GLN A 94 -7.60 -4.02 -5.81
C GLN A 94 -8.88 -3.51 -5.12
N GLU A 95 -8.83 -3.20 -3.82
CA GLU A 95 -9.99 -2.67 -3.11
C GLU A 95 -10.43 -1.31 -3.67
N ASN A 96 -9.48 -0.42 -3.96
CA ASN A 96 -9.79 0.90 -4.52
C ASN A 96 -10.29 0.80 -5.97
N GLU A 97 -9.70 -0.06 -6.80
CA GLU A 97 -10.21 -0.32 -8.15
C GLU A 97 -11.65 -0.85 -8.12
N ASN A 98 -11.96 -1.77 -7.21
CA ASN A 98 -13.32 -2.31 -7.07
C ASN A 98 -14.30 -1.23 -6.59
N LYS A 99 -13.91 -0.39 -5.63
CA LYS A 99 -14.73 0.76 -5.20
C LYS A 99 -14.96 1.74 -6.34
N THR A 100 -13.92 2.07 -7.10
CA THR A 100 -14.04 2.94 -8.27
C THR A 100 -14.99 2.33 -9.30
N LYS A 101 -14.89 1.04 -9.62
CA LYS A 101 -15.83 0.36 -10.53
C LYS A 101 -17.29 0.42 -10.05
N LEU A 102 -17.52 0.24 -8.74
CA LEU A 102 -18.85 0.34 -8.15
C LEU A 102 -19.40 1.77 -8.27
N VAL A 103 -18.60 2.78 -7.93
CA VAL A 103 -18.97 4.20 -8.07
C VAL A 103 -19.26 4.54 -9.53
N GLN A 104 -18.44 4.04 -10.46
CA GLN A 104 -18.69 4.21 -11.89
C GLN A 104 -20.02 3.59 -12.33
N ALA A 105 -20.37 2.40 -11.83
CA ALA A 105 -21.64 1.74 -12.14
C ALA A 105 -22.83 2.54 -11.57
N GLU A 106 -22.76 2.95 -10.31
CA GLU A 106 -23.79 3.75 -9.65
C GLU A 106 -24.03 5.08 -10.37
N LEU A 107 -22.96 5.80 -10.74
CA LEU A 107 -23.06 7.04 -11.50
C LEU A 107 -23.66 6.83 -12.90
N ARG A 108 -23.39 5.69 -13.55
CA ARG A 108 -24.02 5.34 -14.84
C ARG A 108 -25.50 5.03 -14.70
N ASP A 109 -25.88 4.29 -13.66
CA ASP A 109 -27.28 3.98 -13.36
C ASP A 109 -28.05 5.27 -13.05
N TRP A 110 -27.45 6.17 -12.28
CA TRP A 110 -28.04 7.47 -11.99
C TRP A 110 -28.18 8.33 -13.25
N LEU A 111 -27.18 8.33 -14.14
CA LEU A 111 -27.25 9.00 -15.44
C LEU A 111 -28.35 8.41 -16.34
N ALA A 112 -28.61 7.11 -16.26
CA ALA A 112 -29.69 6.47 -17.00
C ALA A 112 -31.08 6.80 -16.41
N ALA A 113 -31.18 6.97 -15.10
CA ALA A 113 -32.42 7.33 -14.41
C ALA A 113 -32.75 8.83 -14.47
N LEU A 114 -31.77 9.69 -14.78
CA LEU A 114 -31.94 11.14 -14.83
C LEU A 114 -32.72 11.56 -16.08
N GLN A 115 -34.04 11.66 -15.97
CA GLN A 115 -34.90 12.24 -17.00
C GLN A 115 -35.20 13.71 -16.72
N CYS A 116 -35.33 14.52 -17.78
CA CYS A 116 -35.79 15.89 -17.63
C CYS A 116 -37.29 15.86 -17.27
N PRO A 117 -37.71 16.44 -16.13
CA PRO A 117 -39.13 16.50 -15.80
C PRO A 117 -39.87 17.36 -16.83
N GLU A 118 -41.10 16.97 -17.20
CA GLU A 118 -41.95 17.64 -18.21
C GLU A 118 -42.19 19.14 -17.91
N LYS A 119 -42.12 19.54 -16.63
CA LYS A 119 -42.20 20.93 -16.16
C LYS A 119 -40.95 21.39 -15.40
N GLY A 120 -39.84 20.68 -15.58
CA GLY A 120 -38.58 20.92 -14.88
C GLY A 120 -37.79 22.07 -15.49
N ASN A 121 -36.95 22.71 -14.67
CA ASN A 121 -36.00 23.70 -15.17
C ASN A 121 -34.87 22.98 -15.95
N MET A 122 -34.85 23.15 -17.27
CA MET A 122 -33.85 22.55 -18.15
C MET A 122 -32.41 22.96 -17.78
N ARG A 123 -32.18 24.21 -17.31
CA ARG A 123 -30.84 24.65 -16.89
C ARG A 123 -30.35 23.82 -15.70
N THR A 124 -31.19 23.62 -14.69
CA THR A 124 -30.85 22.78 -13.53
C THR A 124 -30.62 21.33 -13.92
N HIS A 125 -31.33 20.82 -14.92
CA HIS A 125 -31.11 19.46 -15.44
C HIS A 125 -29.75 19.34 -16.16
N ILE A 126 -29.39 20.30 -17.02
CA ILE A 126 -28.08 20.34 -17.70
C ILE A 126 -26.94 20.53 -16.70
N ASP A 127 -27.12 21.36 -15.68
CA ASP A 127 -26.12 21.54 -14.61
C ASP A 127 -25.85 20.21 -13.88
N LYS A 128 -26.91 19.46 -13.54
CA LYS A 128 -26.77 18.12 -12.92
C LYS A 128 -26.07 17.12 -13.84
N LEU A 129 -26.37 17.12 -15.14
CA LEU A 129 -25.69 16.28 -16.13
C LEU A 129 -24.19 16.59 -16.20
N ARG A 130 -23.82 17.88 -16.21
CA ARG A 130 -22.42 18.32 -16.23
C ARG A 130 -21.67 17.87 -14.98
N ASP A 131 -22.22 18.11 -13.79
CA ASP A 131 -21.60 17.73 -12.52
C ASP A 131 -21.38 16.21 -12.44
N MET A 132 -22.32 15.43 -12.99
CA MET A 132 -22.20 13.97 -13.02
C MET A 132 -21.16 13.48 -14.03
N TRP A 133 -21.03 14.12 -15.20
CA TRP A 133 -19.94 13.81 -16.12
C TRP A 133 -18.56 14.15 -15.55
N GLU A 134 -18.46 15.23 -14.78
CA GLU A 134 -17.23 15.59 -14.07
C GLU A 134 -16.88 14.53 -13.01
N GLN A 135 -17.86 14.07 -12.23
CA GLN A 135 -17.68 12.97 -11.28
C GLN A 135 -17.26 11.66 -11.96
N LEU A 136 -17.86 11.33 -13.11
CA LEU A 136 -17.48 10.16 -13.91
C LEU A 136 -16.04 10.29 -14.45
N SER A 137 -15.65 11.48 -14.90
CA SER A 137 -14.28 11.75 -15.34
C SER A 137 -13.27 11.63 -14.18
N ALA A 138 -13.62 12.13 -13.00
CA ALA A 138 -12.80 11.98 -11.79
C ALA A 138 -12.68 10.50 -11.35
N ALA A 139 -13.73 9.70 -11.58
CA ALA A 139 -13.69 8.26 -11.39
C ALA A 139 -12.95 7.50 -12.52
N GLY A 140 -12.42 8.19 -13.54
CA GLY A 140 -11.66 7.59 -14.63
C GLY A 140 -12.49 7.12 -15.83
N VAL A 141 -13.75 7.55 -15.94
CA VAL A 141 -14.63 7.27 -17.08
C VAL A 141 -14.72 8.51 -17.96
N HIS A 142 -14.17 8.41 -19.17
CA HIS A 142 -14.27 9.47 -20.17
C HIS A 142 -15.39 9.18 -21.16
N PHE A 143 -16.29 10.16 -21.35
CA PHE A 143 -17.31 10.14 -22.40
C PHE A 143 -16.88 11.07 -23.53
N SER A 144 -17.10 10.63 -24.77
CA SER A 144 -16.96 11.49 -25.95
C SER A 144 -18.06 12.55 -25.96
N ASP A 145 -17.78 13.72 -26.54
CA ASP A 145 -18.77 14.79 -26.65
C ASP A 145 -20.01 14.35 -27.44
N LYS A 146 -19.87 13.40 -28.38
CA LYS A 146 -21.00 12.77 -29.07
C LYS A 146 -21.95 12.03 -28.13
N GLU A 147 -21.41 11.31 -27.14
CA GLU A 147 -22.21 10.57 -26.15
C GLU A 147 -22.87 11.50 -25.13
N LYS A 148 -22.21 12.61 -24.82
CA LYS A 148 -22.78 13.67 -23.98
C LYS A 148 -23.95 14.36 -24.69
N LEU A 149 -23.76 14.70 -25.96
CA LEU A 149 -24.77 15.36 -26.80
C LEU A 149 -26.01 14.48 -26.99
N SER A 150 -25.85 13.17 -27.23
CA SER A 150 -27.00 12.26 -27.39
C SER A 150 -27.87 12.13 -26.14
N ARG A 151 -27.37 12.51 -24.96
CA ARG A 151 -28.15 12.49 -23.69
C ARG A 151 -28.79 13.83 -23.33
N VAL A 152 -28.33 14.92 -23.94
CA VAL A 152 -28.93 16.26 -23.78
C VAL A 152 -30.04 16.50 -24.80
N SER A 153 -29.92 15.91 -25.99
CA SER A 153 -30.99 15.89 -26.97
C SER A 153 -32.14 15.03 -26.47
N VAL A 154 -33.19 15.69 -25.95
CA VAL A 154 -34.49 15.07 -25.69
C VAL A 154 -34.96 14.46 -27.01
N GLU A 155 -35.22 13.15 -27.01
CA GLU A 155 -35.91 12.48 -28.11
C GLU A 155 -37.33 13.07 -28.18
N GLU A 156 -37.61 13.84 -29.24
CA GLU A 156 -38.93 14.40 -29.55
C GLU A 156 -39.96 13.32 -29.86
#